data_AF-A0A5C2HIQ0-F1
#
_entry.id   AF-A0A5C2HIQ0-F1
#
_cell.length_a   1.000
_cell.length_b   1.000
_cell.length_c   1.000
_cell.angle_alpha   90.00
_cell.angle_beta   90.00
_cell.angle_gamma   90.00
#
_symmetry.space_group_name_H-M   'P 1'
#
loop_
_entity.id
_entity.type
_entity.pdbx_description
1 polymer ?
#
loop_
_entity_poly.entity_id
_entity_poly.type
_entity_poly.pdbx_seq_one_letter_code
_entity_poly.pdbx_strand_id
1 'polypeptide(L)'
;MKKQLCGLALALALPFTAHAWEYDMAEFTCGDIDSEETAAMVLFWLDGYISAEKDDTTVSQEWFEELGTILSSGCYNEPTKKVLDVIYEKYLD
;
A
#
# COMPACT_ATOMS: atom_id res chain seq x y z
N MET A 1 1.92 45.84 -41.66
CA MET A 1 1.93 44.35 -41.74
C MET A 1 1.59 43.78 -40.37
N LYS A 2 0.54 42.94 -40.32
CA LYS A 2 0.18 41.88 -39.34
C LYS A 2 0.48 42.15 -37.84
N LYS A 3 -0.54 42.42 -37.00
CA LYS A 3 -1.44 41.44 -36.32
C LYS A 3 -0.63 40.26 -35.78
N GLN A 4 -0.51 40.04 -34.47
CA GLN A 4 -1.40 39.20 -33.66
C GLN A 4 -1.22 39.59 -32.16
N LEU A 5 -2.26 40.09 -31.51
CA LEU A 5 -3.14 39.39 -30.54
C LEU A 5 -2.52 39.16 -29.14
N CYS A 6 -2.88 40.06 -28.22
CA CYS A 6 -3.19 39.70 -26.84
C CYS A 6 -4.23 38.57 -26.86
N GLY A 7 -3.94 37.47 -26.18
CA GLY A 7 -4.85 36.35 -26.01
C GLY A 7 -4.40 35.53 -24.83
N LEU A 8 -4.79 36.00 -23.65
CA LEU A 8 -4.61 35.38 -22.35
C LEU A 8 -5.15 33.93 -22.37
N ALA A 9 -4.29 32.95 -22.62
CA ALA A 9 -4.60 31.54 -22.39
C ALA A 9 -3.99 31.10 -21.05
N LEU A 10 -4.41 31.75 -19.97
CA LEU A 10 -4.20 31.26 -18.60
C LEU A 10 -5.26 30.16 -18.33
N ALA A 11 -5.19 29.08 -19.11
CA ALA A 11 -6.08 27.95 -18.95
C ALA A 11 -5.62 27.12 -17.74
N LEU A 12 -6.30 27.30 -16.61
CA LEU A 12 -6.64 26.27 -15.63
C LEU A 12 -5.52 25.29 -15.25
N ALA A 13 -4.50 25.77 -14.55
CA ALA A 13 -3.79 24.92 -13.58
C ALA A 13 -4.65 24.86 -12.30
N LEU A 14 -5.79 24.16 -12.36
CA LEU A 14 -6.43 23.74 -11.12
C LEU A 14 -5.43 22.82 -10.41
N PRO A 15 -5.04 23.08 -9.16
CA PRO A 15 -4.24 22.12 -8.43
C PRO A 15 -5.10 20.87 -8.33
N PHE A 16 -4.71 19.81 -9.04
CA PHE A 16 -5.11 18.47 -8.66
C PHE A 16 -4.61 18.32 -7.23
N THR A 17 -5.52 18.41 -6.26
CA THR A 17 -5.21 18.01 -4.89
C THR A 17 -4.93 16.53 -4.96
N ALA A 18 -3.66 16.17 -5.13
CA ALA A 18 -3.21 14.80 -4.90
C ALA A 18 -3.61 14.50 -3.47
N HIS A 19 -4.62 13.63 -3.30
CA HIS A 19 -4.99 13.14 -1.98
C HIS A 19 -3.87 12.20 -1.56
N ALA A 20 -2.93 12.74 -0.77
CA ALA A 20 -2.00 11.91 -0.04
C ALA A 20 -2.83 11.13 0.99
N TRP A 21 -2.94 9.83 0.79
CA TRP A 21 -3.49 8.91 1.78
C TRP A 21 -2.36 8.50 2.72
N GLU A 22 -2.70 8.33 3.99
CA GLU A 22 -1.78 7.91 5.05
C GLU A 22 -2.47 6.79 5.82
N TYR A 23 -1.78 5.66 5.97
CA TYR A 23 -2.24 4.54 6.77
C TYR A 23 -1.27 4.35 7.93
N ASP A 24 -1.81 4.28 9.15
CA ASP A 24 -1.05 3.79 10.29
C ASP A 24 -1.06 2.27 10.26
N MET A 25 0.03 1.69 9.77
CA MET A 25 0.17 0.24 9.65
C MET A 25 0.18 -0.49 10.99
N ALA A 26 0.41 0.21 12.11
CA ALA A 26 0.29 -0.37 13.46
C ALA A 26 -1.17 -0.60 13.88
N GLU A 27 -2.12 0.10 13.25
CA GLU A 27 -3.56 -0.03 13.51
C GLU A 27 -4.32 -0.65 12.33
N PHE A 28 -3.67 -0.80 11.17
CA PHE A 28 -4.28 -1.33 9.95
C PHE A 28 -4.80 -2.76 10.13
N THR A 29 -6.08 -2.96 9.84
CA THR A 29 -6.80 -4.21 10.05
C THR A 29 -7.00 -5.01 8.77
N CYS A 30 -7.28 -6.29 8.90
CA CYS A 30 -7.65 -7.16 7.78
C CYS A 30 -8.88 -6.65 7.00
N GLY A 31 -9.81 -5.95 7.67
CA GLY A 31 -11.00 -5.36 7.06
C GLY A 31 -10.70 -4.10 6.23
N ASP A 32 -9.55 -3.46 6.44
CA ASP A 32 -9.12 -2.30 5.65
C ASP A 32 -8.58 -2.73 4.27
N ILE A 33 -8.31 -4.02 4.05
CA ILE A 33 -7.98 -4.58 2.73
C ILE A 33 -9.28 -4.70 1.90
N ASP A 34 -9.69 -3.59 1.31
CA ASP A 34 -10.98 -3.45 0.63
C ASP A 34 -10.92 -3.55 -0.90
N SER A 35 -9.71 -3.57 -1.46
CA SER A 35 -9.47 -3.57 -2.89
C SER A 35 -8.16 -4.26 -3.26
N GLU A 36 -8.01 -4.61 -4.54
CA GLU A 36 -6.75 -5.14 -5.08
C GLU A 36 -5.60 -4.14 -4.93
N GLU A 37 -5.88 -2.83 -5.02
CA GLU A 37 -4.90 -1.76 -4.83
C GLU A 37 -4.41 -1.73 -3.38
N THR A 38 -5.33 -1.71 -2.42
CA THR A 38 -4.98 -1.75 -0.99
C THR A 38 -4.24 -3.03 -0.63
N ALA A 39 -4.65 -4.18 -1.19
CA ALA A 39 -3.97 -5.45 -0.98
C ALA A 39 -2.52 -5.42 -1.50
N ALA A 40 -2.30 -4.94 -2.72
CA ALA A 40 -0.96 -4.82 -3.30
C ALA A 40 -0.07 -3.86 -2.49
N MET A 41 -0.61 -2.73 -2.08
CA MET A 41 0.08 -1.77 -1.22
C MET A 41 0.52 -2.39 0.11
N VAL A 42 -0.41 -3.07 0.81
CA VAL A 42 -0.13 -3.72 2.10
C VAL A 42 0.94 -4.80 1.93
N LEU A 43 0.83 -5.63 0.88
CA LEU A 43 1.82 -6.67 0.60
C LEU A 43 3.22 -6.08 0.40
N PHE A 44 3.35 -5.03 -0.41
CA PHE A 44 4.64 -4.37 -0.62
C PHE A 44 5.18 -3.70 0.64
N TRP A 45 4.32 -3.08 1.44
CA TRP A 45 4.75 -2.46 2.69
C TRP A 45 5.26 -3.51 3.69
N LEU A 46 4.54 -4.62 3.83
CA LEU A 46 4.93 -5.73 4.71
C LEU A 46 6.20 -6.44 4.24
N ASP A 47 6.37 -6.63 2.93
CA ASP A 47 7.61 -7.15 2.35
C ASP A 47 8.81 -6.33 2.81
N GLY A 48 8.73 -5.00 2.67
CA GLY A 48 9.79 -4.09 3.13
C GLY A 48 9.99 -4.09 4.66
N TYR A 49 8.90 -4.12 5.43
CA TYR A 49 8.94 -4.17 6.89
C TYR A 49 9.66 -5.43 7.39
N ILE A 50 9.25 -6.60 6.87
CA ILE A 50 9.82 -7.90 7.21
C ILE A 50 11.27 -8.00 6.74
N SER A 51 11.57 -7.49 5.54
CA SER A 51 12.93 -7.46 5.01
C SER A 51 13.88 -6.69 5.91
N ALA A 52 13.45 -5.54 6.45
CA ALA A 52 14.24 -4.77 7.41
C ALA A 52 14.49 -5.52 8.73
N GLU A 53 13.50 -6.25 9.25
CA GLU A 53 13.65 -7.09 10.45
C GLU A 53 14.61 -8.28 10.24
N LYS A 54 14.79 -8.72 8.98
CA LYS A 54 15.61 -9.90 8.61
C LYS A 54 16.94 -9.58 7.93
N ASP A 55 17.31 -8.29 7.83
CA ASP A 55 18.46 -7.82 7.06
C ASP A 55 18.45 -8.32 5.59
N ASP A 56 17.26 -8.51 5.00
CA ASP A 56 17.09 -8.88 3.59
C ASP A 56 16.92 -7.62 2.73
N THR A 57 17.53 -7.62 1.55
CA THR A 57 17.45 -6.52 0.57
C THR A 57 16.91 -6.99 -0.78
N THR A 58 16.36 -8.21 -0.83
CA THR A 58 15.93 -8.88 -2.05
C THR A 58 14.42 -8.80 -2.17
N VAL A 59 13.93 -8.54 -3.38
CA VAL A 59 12.51 -8.71 -3.72
C VAL A 59 12.33 -10.08 -4.36
N SER A 60 11.42 -10.90 -3.81
CA SER A 60 11.17 -12.27 -4.27
C SER A 60 9.69 -12.48 -4.62
N GLN A 61 9.41 -12.88 -5.86
CA GLN A 61 8.04 -13.21 -6.28
C GLN A 61 7.45 -14.36 -5.46
N GLU A 62 8.24 -15.38 -5.17
CA GLU A 62 7.82 -16.53 -4.35
C GLU A 62 7.41 -16.08 -2.94
N TRP A 63 8.18 -15.17 -2.35
CA TRP A 63 7.84 -14.61 -1.04
C TRP A 63 6.56 -13.77 -1.09
N PHE A 64 6.31 -12.99 -2.14
CA PHE A 64 5.05 -12.26 -2.28
C PHE A 64 3.84 -13.19 -2.31
N GLU A 65 3.94 -14.33 -2.98
CA GLU A 65 2.87 -15.36 -3.02
C GLU A 65 2.65 -16.01 -1.65
N GLU A 66 3.75 -16.31 -0.93
CA GLU A 66 3.70 -16.83 0.44
C GLU A 66 3.08 -15.82 1.41
N LEU A 67 3.53 -14.57 1.38
CA LEU A 67 3.01 -13.47 2.20
C LEU A 67 1.52 -13.25 1.95
N GLY A 68 1.08 -13.28 0.69
CA GLY A 68 -0.34 -13.24 0.33
C GLY A 68 -1.14 -14.40 0.94
N THR A 69 -0.56 -15.60 0.97
CA THR A 69 -1.18 -16.79 1.60
C THR A 69 -1.25 -16.64 3.13
N ILE A 70 -0.19 -16.13 3.77
CA ILE A 70 -0.16 -15.84 5.20
C ILE A 70 -1.29 -14.87 5.57
N LEU A 71 -1.39 -13.75 4.85
CA LEU A 71 -2.43 -12.75 5.09
C LEU A 71 -3.83 -13.31 4.82
N SER A 72 -4.04 -13.98 3.68
CA SER A 72 -5.34 -14.57 3.35
C SER A 72 -5.81 -15.54 4.44
N SER A 73 -4.92 -16.40 4.94
CA SER A 73 -5.25 -17.36 6.00
C SER A 73 -5.45 -16.71 7.37
N GLY A 74 -4.66 -15.69 7.71
CA GLY A 74 -4.75 -15.01 9.00
C GLY A 74 -5.89 -14.01 9.10
N CYS A 75 -6.30 -13.43 7.98
CA CYS A 75 -7.42 -12.51 7.89
C CYS A 75 -8.77 -13.21 7.66
N TYR A 76 -8.78 -14.51 7.40
CA TYR A 76 -10.01 -15.25 7.12
C TYR A 76 -11.00 -15.15 8.30
N ASN A 77 -12.14 -14.50 8.08
CA ASN A 77 -13.18 -14.20 9.09
C ASN A 77 -12.72 -13.34 10.28
N GLU A 78 -11.58 -12.64 10.16
CA GLU A 78 -11.00 -11.83 11.24
C GLU A 78 -10.85 -10.35 10.82
N PRO A 79 -11.93 -9.64 10.43
CA PRO A 79 -11.82 -8.32 9.81
C PRO A 79 -11.27 -7.24 10.76
N THR A 80 -11.36 -7.42 12.08
CA THR A 80 -10.83 -6.45 13.06
C THR A 80 -9.41 -6.76 13.50
N LYS A 81 -8.84 -7.88 13.05
CA LYS A 81 -7.48 -8.27 13.42
C LYS A 81 -6.47 -7.39 12.71
N LYS A 82 -5.44 -6.94 13.42
CA LYS A 82 -4.37 -6.14 12.81
C LYS A 82 -3.52 -7.01 11.90
N VAL A 83 -3.14 -6.44 10.76
CA VAL A 83 -2.32 -7.15 9.77
C VAL A 83 -0.94 -7.48 10.32
N LEU A 84 -0.34 -6.59 11.13
CA LEU A 84 0.93 -6.89 11.80
C LEU A 84 0.83 -8.05 12.79
N ASP A 85 -0.28 -8.16 13.55
CA ASP A 85 -0.48 -9.29 14.48
C ASP A 85 -0.50 -10.63 13.71
N VAL A 86 -1.11 -10.65 12.52
CA VAL A 86 -1.10 -11.84 11.65
C VAL A 86 0.33 -12.23 11.25
N ILE A 87 1.18 -11.26 10.90
CA ILE A 87 2.56 -11.50 10.50
C ILE A 87 3.40 -11.99 11.68
N TYR A 88 3.27 -11.37 12.86
CA TYR A 88 3.98 -11.81 14.05
C TYR A 88 3.64 -13.26 14.40
N GLU A 89 2.36 -13.58 14.56
CA GLU A 89 1.93 -14.92 14.97
C GLU A 89 2.27 -16.03 13.96
N LYS A 90 2.34 -15.72 12.66
CA LYS A 90 2.49 -16.74 11.60
C LYS A 90 3.90 -16.83 11.03
N TYR A 91 4.75 -15.84 11.24
CA TYR A 91 6.02 -15.74 10.51
C TYR A 91 7.20 -15.15 11.29
N LEU A 92 6.97 -14.19 12.21
CA LEU A 92 8.06 -13.52 12.95
C LEU A 92 8.24 -14.02 14.39
N ASP A 93 7.28 -14.74 14.97
CA ASP A 93 7.44 -15.46 16.25
C ASP A 93 8.27 -16.75 16.14
#